data_AF-A0A834DN98-F1
#
_entry.id   AF-A0A834DN98-F1
#
_cell.length_a   1.000
_cell.length_b   1.000
_cell.length_c   1.000
_cell.angle_alpha   90.00
_cell.angle_beta   90.00
_cell.angle_gamma   90.00
#
_symmetry.space_group_name_H-M   'P 1'
#
loop_
_entity.id
_entity.type
_entity.pdbx_description
1 polymer ?
#
loop_
_entity_poly.entity_id
_entity_poly.type
_entity_poly.pdbx_seq_one_letter_code
_entity_poly.pdbx_strand_id
1 'polypeptide(L)'
;MASPLCLFLLSASLASLLSPGGSVFINQERANTFLERIRRANSIFEEMKKGNLERECLEETCSYEEAREIFEDTEKTNEFWNKYKDGDQCESSPCLNQGGCKDGLGEYTCTCLEGYEGKNCELLMLIFAL
;
A
#
# COMPACT_ATOMS: atom_id res chain seq x y z
N MET A 1 -36.17 40.01 46.14
CA MET A 1 -35.56 39.10 47.13
C MET A 1 -35.92 37.69 46.73
N ALA A 2 -35.02 36.98 46.04
CA ALA A 2 -35.16 35.56 45.72
C ALA A 2 -33.83 34.89 46.12
N SER A 3 -33.94 33.86 46.96
CA SER A 3 -32.84 33.17 47.66
C SER A 3 -31.88 32.45 46.69
N PRO A 4 -30.57 32.37 46.99
CA PRO A 4 -29.53 31.79 46.10
C PRO A 4 -29.69 30.28 45.84
N LEU A 5 -30.63 29.60 46.49
CA LEU A 5 -30.92 28.18 46.30
C LEU A 5 -31.62 27.84 44.96
N CYS A 6 -32.20 28.83 44.27
CA CYS A 6 -32.96 28.57 43.03
C CYS A 6 -32.09 28.54 41.75
N LEU A 7 -30.86 29.07 41.80
CA LEU A 7 -29.94 29.06 40.65
C LEU A 7 -29.19 27.73 40.46
N PHE A 8 -29.13 26.88 41.50
CA PHE A 8 -28.41 25.60 41.43
C PHE A 8 -29.20 24.47 40.76
N LEU A 9 -30.51 24.63 40.53
CA LEU A 9 -31.33 23.58 39.89
C LEU A 9 -31.47 23.76 38.36
N LEU A 10 -31.02 24.88 37.79
CA LEU A 10 -31.08 25.10 36.33
C LEU A 10 -29.81 24.65 35.59
N SER A 11 -28.71 24.33 36.28
CA SER A 11 -27.49 23.80 35.65
C SER A 11 -27.44 22.28 35.61
N ALA A 12 -28.29 21.57 36.37
CA ALA A 12 -28.27 20.11 36.45
C ALA A 12 -28.97 19.40 35.28
N SER A 13 -29.68 20.12 34.40
CA SER A 13 -30.40 19.52 33.26
C SER A 13 -29.63 19.57 31.94
N LEU A 14 -28.46 20.23 31.87
CA LEU A 14 -27.66 20.31 30.64
C LEU A 14 -26.44 19.37 30.63
N ALA A 15 -26.14 18.69 31.75
CA ALA A 15 -25.05 17.70 31.81
C ALA A 15 -25.44 16.36 31.16
N SER A 16 -26.74 16.13 30.90
CA SER A 16 -27.25 14.92 30.24
C SER A 16 -27.13 14.94 28.71
N LEU A 17 -26.68 16.05 28.11
CA LEU A 17 -26.52 16.21 26.66
C LEU A 17 -25.09 15.96 26.16
N LEU A 18 -24.13 15.74 27.05
CA LEU A 18 -22.80 15.27 26.68
C LEU A 18 -22.80 13.74 26.74
N SER A 19 -23.36 13.12 25.70
CA SER A 19 -22.99 11.75 25.37
C SER A 19 -21.47 11.73 25.18
N PRO A 20 -20.70 10.89 25.88
CA PRO A 20 -19.38 10.52 25.41
C PRO A 20 -19.62 9.65 24.19
N GLY A 21 -19.84 10.29 23.04
CA GLY A 21 -19.89 9.63 21.75
C GLY A 21 -18.64 8.78 21.63
N GLY A 22 -18.85 7.46 21.50
CA GLY A 22 -17.84 6.44 21.64
C GLY A 22 -16.59 6.73 20.82
N SER A 23 -15.45 6.27 21.34
CA SER A 23 -14.20 6.24 20.59
C SER A 23 -14.45 5.65 19.20
N VAL A 24 -14.11 6.41 18.16
CA VAL A 24 -14.11 6.00 16.74
C VAL A 24 -13.05 4.92 16.46
N PHE A 25 -12.41 4.40 17.51
CA PHE A 25 -11.42 3.34 17.43
C PHE A 25 -12.06 2.02 17.87
N ILE A 26 -12.10 1.10 16.92
CA ILE A 26 -12.53 -0.29 17.12
C ILE A 26 -11.32 -1.07 17.65
N ASN A 27 -11.52 -1.95 18.64
CA ASN A 27 -10.42 -2.76 19.18
C ASN A 27 -9.98 -3.84 18.19
N GLN A 28 -8.80 -4.43 18.37
CA GLN A 28 -8.24 -5.39 17.41
C GLN A 28 -9.11 -6.64 17.22
N GLU A 29 -9.74 -7.14 18.28
CA GLU A 29 -10.62 -8.32 18.21
C GLU A 29 -11.88 -8.05 17.37
N ARG A 30 -12.50 -6.87 17.53
CA ARG A 30 -13.65 -6.41 16.75
C ARG A 30 -13.26 -5.91 15.36
N ALA A 31 -12.04 -5.41 15.21
CA ALA A 31 -11.45 -5.10 13.92
C ALA A 31 -11.23 -6.39 13.13
N ASN A 32 -10.72 -7.47 13.74
CA ASN A 32 -10.54 -8.77 13.08
C ASN A 32 -11.86 -9.41 12.63
N THR A 33 -12.99 -9.07 13.28
CA THR A 33 -14.33 -9.48 12.84
C THR A 33 -14.85 -8.69 11.63
N PHE A 34 -14.31 -7.49 11.38
CA PHE A 34 -14.63 -6.62 10.24
C PHE A 34 -13.56 -6.64 9.13
N LEU A 35 -12.32 -6.99 9.48
CA LEU A 35 -11.14 -7.16 8.64
C LEU A 35 -10.95 -8.62 8.22
N GLU A 36 -11.99 -9.46 8.30
CA GLU A 36 -12.11 -10.43 7.23
C GLU A 36 -12.19 -9.60 5.95
N ARG A 37 -11.28 -9.80 5.00
CA ARG A 37 -11.38 -9.16 3.67
C ARG A 37 -12.75 -9.53 3.11
N ILE A 38 -13.78 -8.73 3.38
CA ILE A 38 -15.03 -8.79 2.65
C ILE A 38 -14.58 -8.43 1.24
N ARG A 39 -14.60 -9.41 0.32
CA ARG A 39 -14.41 -9.14 -1.11
C ARG A 39 -15.26 -7.92 -1.41
N ARG A 40 -14.64 -6.85 -1.91
CA ARG A 40 -15.34 -5.59 -2.17
C ARG A 40 -16.68 -5.96 -2.83
N ALA A 41 -17.79 -5.59 -2.20
CA ALA A 41 -19.12 -5.82 -2.76
C ALA A 41 -19.27 -4.89 -3.97
N ASN A 42 -18.57 -5.23 -5.03
CA ASN A 42 -18.61 -4.55 -6.28
C ASN A 42 -19.59 -5.34 -7.13
N SER A 43 -20.63 -4.64 -7.61
CA SER A 43 -21.60 -5.06 -8.64
C SER A 43 -21.21 -6.36 -9.34
N ILE A 44 -22.09 -7.36 -9.35
CA ILE A 44 -22.09 -8.70 -10.02
C ILE A 44 -21.03 -8.98 -11.10
N PHE A 45 -20.59 -7.96 -11.84
CA PHE A 45 -19.60 -7.99 -12.92
C PHE A 45 -18.12 -7.76 -12.52
N GLU A 46 -17.79 -7.38 -11.28
CA GLU A 46 -16.38 -7.08 -10.95
C GLU A 46 -15.50 -8.31 -10.67
N GLU A 47 -16.08 -9.48 -10.42
CA GLU A 47 -15.36 -10.77 -10.37
C GLU A 47 -15.22 -11.45 -11.75
N MET A 48 -15.77 -10.85 -12.82
CA MET A 48 -15.65 -11.36 -14.20
C MET A 48 -14.53 -10.68 -15.00
N LYS A 49 -13.73 -9.82 -14.37
CA LYS A 49 -12.56 -9.21 -15.02
C LYS A 49 -11.35 -10.10 -14.76
N LYS A 50 -10.60 -10.41 -15.82
CA LYS A 50 -9.28 -11.05 -15.71
C LYS A 50 -8.42 -10.22 -14.75
N GLY A 51 -7.79 -10.89 -13.79
CA GLY A 51 -6.90 -10.26 -12.81
C GLY A 51 -5.83 -9.42 -13.51
N ASN A 52 -5.48 -8.28 -12.92
CA ASN A 52 -4.47 -7.38 -13.48
C ASN A 52 -3.17 -7.52 -12.70
N LEU A 53 -2.13 -8.05 -13.38
CA LEU A 53 -0.82 -8.29 -12.79
C LEU A 53 -0.20 -7.05 -12.12
N GLU A 54 -0.32 -5.90 -12.77
CA GLU A 54 0.27 -4.65 -12.28
C GLU A 54 -0.42 -4.21 -10.99
N ARG A 55 -1.75 -4.21 -10.96
CA ARG A 55 -2.49 -3.81 -9.77
C ARG A 55 -2.36 -4.80 -8.61
N GLU A 56 -2.41 -6.08 -8.89
CA GLU A 56 -2.55 -7.11 -7.84
C GLU A 56 -1.20 -7.58 -7.31
N CYS A 57 -0.18 -7.68 -8.16
CA CYS A 57 1.12 -8.21 -7.79
C CYS A 57 2.24 -7.16 -7.79
N LEU A 58 2.15 -6.05 -8.55
CA LEU A 58 3.21 -5.03 -8.59
C LEU A 58 2.93 -3.82 -7.69
N GLU A 59 1.69 -3.36 -7.65
CA GLU A 59 1.23 -2.29 -6.74
C GLU A 59 0.87 -2.83 -5.35
N GLU A 60 0.51 -4.11 -5.27
CA GLU A 60 0.14 -4.83 -4.04
C GLU A 60 0.92 -6.14 -3.89
N THR A 61 0.81 -6.80 -2.73
CA THR A 61 1.37 -8.14 -2.51
C THR A 61 0.34 -9.20 -2.87
N CYS A 62 0.66 -10.04 -3.85
CA CYS A 62 -0.18 -11.18 -4.24
C CYS A 62 0.38 -12.52 -3.77
N SER A 63 -0.52 -13.49 -3.66
CA SER A 63 -0.23 -14.90 -3.42
C SER A 63 0.00 -15.64 -4.75
N TYR A 64 0.61 -16.83 -4.66
CA TYR A 64 0.84 -17.68 -5.84
C TYR A 64 -0.47 -18.02 -6.58
N GLU A 65 -1.57 -18.20 -5.83
CA GLU A 65 -2.86 -18.54 -6.41
C GLU A 65 -3.48 -17.36 -7.16
N GLU A 66 -3.34 -16.12 -6.66
CA GLU A 66 -3.76 -14.91 -7.37
C GLU A 66 -2.95 -14.74 -8.67
N ALA A 67 -1.63 -14.98 -8.63
CA ALA A 67 -0.80 -14.99 -9.85
C ALA A 67 -1.26 -16.07 -10.85
N ARG A 68 -1.65 -17.26 -10.38
CA ARG A 68 -2.17 -18.35 -11.23
C ARG A 68 -3.49 -17.99 -11.91
N GLU A 69 -4.36 -17.24 -11.23
CA GLU A 69 -5.61 -16.72 -11.80
C GLU A 69 -5.36 -15.69 -12.92
N ILE A 70 -4.26 -14.94 -12.84
CA ILE A 70 -3.87 -13.96 -13.87
C ILE A 70 -3.30 -14.65 -15.11
N PHE A 71 -2.37 -15.59 -14.92
CA PHE A 71 -1.66 -16.23 -16.05
C PHE A 71 -2.45 -17.38 -16.68
N GLU A 72 -3.34 -18.03 -15.92
CA GLU A 72 -4.09 -19.24 -16.32
C GLU A 72 -3.19 -20.40 -16.81
N ASP A 73 -1.89 -20.32 -16.54
CA ASP A 73 -0.85 -21.22 -17.02
C ASP A 73 0.19 -21.44 -15.91
N THR A 74 0.40 -22.69 -15.54
CA THR A 74 1.27 -23.07 -14.43
C THR A 74 2.74 -22.76 -14.70
N GLU A 75 3.22 -22.91 -15.94
CA GLU A 75 4.63 -22.69 -16.29
C GLU A 75 4.95 -21.19 -16.21
N LYS A 76 4.09 -20.35 -16.80
CA LYS A 76 4.21 -18.88 -16.73
C LYS A 76 4.08 -18.38 -15.30
N THR A 77 3.15 -18.94 -14.53
CA THR A 77 3.00 -18.60 -13.11
C THR A 77 4.27 -18.91 -12.33
N ASN A 78 4.88 -20.08 -12.57
CA ASN A 78 6.12 -20.47 -11.91
C ASN A 78 7.31 -19.59 -12.31
N GLU A 79 7.42 -19.24 -13.59
CA GLU A 79 8.49 -18.35 -14.07
C GLU A 79 8.36 -16.96 -13.43
N PHE A 80 7.15 -16.39 -13.42
CA PHE A 80 6.85 -15.14 -12.74
C PHE A 80 7.16 -15.24 -11.24
N TRP A 81 6.64 -16.27 -10.57
CA TRP A 81 6.75 -16.42 -9.13
C TRP A 81 8.19 -16.59 -8.65
N ASN A 82 9.03 -17.26 -9.44
CA ASN A 82 10.45 -17.40 -9.13
C ASN A 82 11.19 -16.07 -9.10
N LYS A 83 10.78 -15.09 -9.93
CA LYS A 83 11.33 -13.73 -9.92
C LYS A 83 10.65 -12.84 -8.88
N TYR A 84 9.34 -13.00 -8.71
CA TYR A 84 8.54 -12.20 -7.77
C TYR A 84 8.94 -12.37 -6.30
N LYS A 85 9.35 -13.58 -5.90
CA LYS A 85 9.74 -13.88 -4.52
C LYS A 85 11.19 -13.54 -4.16
N ASP A 86 11.97 -13.01 -5.10
CA ASP A 86 13.43 -12.87 -4.98
C ASP A 86 13.90 -11.74 -4.04
N GLY A 87 12.96 -10.98 -3.46
CA GLY A 87 13.25 -9.91 -2.49
C GLY A 87 13.55 -8.56 -3.16
N ASP A 88 13.73 -7.50 -2.37
CA ASP A 88 13.97 -6.13 -2.87
C ASP A 88 15.40 -6.00 -3.42
N GLN A 89 15.52 -5.87 -4.74
CA GLN A 89 16.83 -5.77 -5.40
C GLN A 89 17.51 -4.42 -5.17
N CYS A 90 16.78 -3.43 -4.64
CA CYS A 90 17.33 -2.15 -4.21
C CYS A 90 17.94 -2.20 -2.79
N GLU A 91 17.78 -3.28 -2.03
CA GLU A 91 18.32 -3.40 -0.66
C GLU A 91 19.85 -3.19 -0.62
N SER A 92 20.55 -3.67 -1.65
CA SER A 92 22.00 -3.49 -1.79
C SER A 92 22.45 -2.07 -2.19
N SER A 93 21.50 -1.14 -2.39
CA SER A 93 21.73 0.21 -2.91
C SER A 93 22.61 0.22 -4.17
N PRO A 94 22.19 -0.47 -5.25
CA PRO A 94 23.05 -0.68 -6.41
C PRO A 94 23.28 0.59 -7.25
N CYS A 95 22.41 1.59 -7.14
CA CYS A 95 22.51 2.82 -7.93
C CYS A 95 23.51 3.80 -7.31
N LEU A 96 24.59 4.08 -8.04
CA LEU A 96 25.65 5.00 -7.64
C LEU A 96 25.29 6.46 -7.94
N ASN A 97 26.14 7.37 -7.49
CA ASN A 97 26.06 8.81 -7.82
C ASN A 97 24.68 9.43 -7.53
N GLN A 98 24.06 9.02 -6.41
CA GLN A 98 22.74 9.49 -5.97
C GLN A 98 21.61 9.16 -6.96
N GLY A 99 21.78 8.12 -7.79
CA GLY A 99 20.72 7.57 -8.61
C GLY A 99 19.60 6.95 -7.76
N GLY A 100 18.36 7.12 -8.19
CA GLY A 100 17.20 6.48 -7.55
C GLY A 100 17.08 5.02 -7.97
N CYS A 101 16.86 4.12 -7.01
CA CYS A 101 16.63 2.70 -7.30
C CYS A 101 15.14 2.39 -7.33
N LYS A 102 14.69 1.66 -8.34
CA LYS A 102 13.36 1.08 -8.42
C LYS A 102 13.49 -0.44 -8.51
N ASP A 103 12.90 -1.12 -7.54
CA ASP A 103 12.79 -2.58 -7.50
C ASP A 103 11.89 -3.10 -8.64
N GLY A 104 12.12 -4.35 -9.04
CA GLY A 104 11.40 -5.00 -10.13
C GLY A 104 11.34 -6.51 -9.97
N LEU A 105 10.99 -7.20 -11.06
CA LEU A 105 10.80 -8.66 -11.02
C LEU A 105 12.13 -9.37 -11.29
N GLY A 106 12.91 -9.60 -10.22
CA GLY A 106 14.24 -10.20 -10.31
C GLY A 106 15.27 -9.28 -10.97
N GLU A 107 14.97 -7.98 -11.06
CA GLU A 107 15.84 -6.95 -11.61
C GLU A 107 15.49 -5.58 -11.02
N TYR A 108 16.49 -4.71 -10.91
CA TYR A 108 16.29 -3.31 -10.52
C TYR A 108 16.55 -2.37 -11.70
N THR A 109 15.96 -1.19 -11.64
CA THR A 109 16.25 -0.09 -12.56
C THR A 109 16.78 1.12 -11.79
N CYS A 110 17.89 1.69 -12.25
CA CYS A 110 18.43 2.94 -11.71
C CYS A 110 17.95 4.13 -12.55
N THR A 111 17.46 5.17 -11.87
CA THR A 111 17.18 6.48 -12.45
C THR A 111 18.36 7.39 -12.15
N CYS A 112 19.18 7.67 -13.15
CA CYS A 112 20.41 8.45 -12.98
C CYS A 112 20.14 9.96 -12.98
N LEU A 113 20.96 10.69 -12.22
CA LEU A 113 20.99 12.15 -12.28
C LEU A 113 21.63 12.63 -13.59
N GLU A 114 21.36 13.88 -13.94
CA GLU A 114 21.94 14.52 -15.11
C GLU A 114 23.48 14.44 -15.08
N GLY A 115 24.08 14.05 -16.20
CA GLY A 115 25.52 13.84 -16.30
C GLY A 115 26.01 12.44 -15.87
N TYR A 116 25.11 11.52 -15.50
CA TYR A 116 25.45 10.12 -15.22
C TYR A 116 24.68 9.13 -16.10
N GLU A 117 25.32 8.01 -16.44
CA GLU A 117 24.74 6.89 -17.20
C GLU A 117 25.33 5.55 -16.74
N GLY A 118 24.93 4.46 -17.39
CA GLY A 118 25.30 3.10 -17.01
C GLY A 118 24.20 2.40 -16.20
N LYS A 119 24.31 1.08 -16.03
CA LYS A 119 23.29 0.27 -15.34
C LYS A 119 23.10 0.73 -13.89
N ASN A 120 24.19 1.19 -13.29
CA ASN A 120 24.29 1.59 -11.90
C ASN A 120 24.61 3.08 -11.77
N CYS A 121 24.42 3.89 -12.82
CA CYS A 121 24.79 5.30 -12.86
C CYS A 121 26.28 5.56 -12.58
N GLU A 122 27.15 4.62 -12.95
CA GLU A 122 28.58 4.62 -12.67
C GLU A 122 29.42 5.44 -13.65
N LEU A 123 28.88 5.73 -14.83
CA LEU A 123 29.56 6.45 -15.91
C LEU A 123 29.16 7.93 -15.91
N LEU A 124 30.08 8.80 -16.29
CA LEU A 124 29.86 10.24 -16.34
C LEU A 124 29.66 10.69 -17.80
N MET A 125 28.48 11.20 -18.16
CA MET A 125 28.16 11.77 -19.48
C MET A 125 28.75 13.18 -19.67
N LEU A 126 30.06 13.36 -19.48
CA LEU A 126 30.74 14.64 -19.75
C LEU A 126 31.36 14.74 -21.17
N ILE A 127 31.04 13.83 -22.10
CA ILE A 127 31.82 13.70 -23.35
C ILE A 127 31.07 14.07 -24.65
N PHE A 128 29.74 14.27 -24.67
CA PHE A 128 29.00 14.48 -25.93
C PHE A 128 28.42 15.89 -26.17
N ALA A 129 28.91 16.92 -25.47
CA ALA A 129 28.53 18.32 -25.71
C ALA A 129 29.72 19.22 -26.12
N LEU A 130 30.75 18.65 -26.77
CA LEU A 130 31.85 19.39 -27.40
C LEU A 130 31.79 19.23 -28.93
#